data_AF-A0A4Y2CMS7-F1
#
_entry.id   AF-A0A4Y2CMS7-F1
#
_cell.length_a   1.000
_cell.length_b   1.000
_cell.length_c   1.000
_cell.angle_alpha   90.00
_cell.angle_beta   90.00
_cell.angle_gamma   90.00
#
_symmetry.space_group_name_H-M   'P 1'
#
loop_
_entity.id
_entity.type
_entity.pdbx_description
1 polymer ?
#
loop_
_entity_poly.entity_id
_entity_poly.type
_entity_poly.pdbx_seq_one_letter_code
_entity_poly.pdbx_strand_id
1 'polypeptide(L)'
;MDETGISTVPNRTLNVITPKGKKTACKISSAERRQTVTAVCCMSTTGVFFPATSIIPRKRMNPLLYKDAPNGILPLISDTGYMNSHLFIDWLKHFIKHAKPSAEDSVLLIADNHTSRSSLPAVLFCLENHITFLFHHMRVMCYSRWINVSLPFESFILI
;
A
#
# COMPACT_ATOMS: atom_id res chain seq x y z
N MET A 1 -3.79 7.21 5.82
CA MET A 1 -3.17 5.94 5.39
C MET A 1 -4.19 5.17 4.59
N ASP A 2 -3.78 4.62 3.47
CA ASP A 2 -4.64 3.81 2.59
C ASP A 2 -3.90 2.58 2.08
N GLU A 3 -4.65 1.52 1.80
CA GLU A 3 -4.15 0.25 1.26
C GLU A 3 -4.62 0.07 -0.18
N THR A 4 -3.67 -0.15 -1.09
CA THR A 4 -3.95 -0.36 -2.51
C THR A 4 -3.36 -1.68 -2.98
N GLY A 5 -4.20 -2.52 -3.58
CA GLY A 5 -3.77 -3.76 -4.22
C GLY A 5 -3.20 -3.50 -5.62
N ILE A 6 -1.94 -3.86 -5.84
CA ILE A 6 -1.27 -3.80 -7.13
C ILE A 6 -1.25 -5.21 -7.73
N SER A 7 -1.95 -5.39 -8.85
CA SER A 7 -1.92 -6.64 -9.59
C SER A 7 -0.66 -6.73 -10.46
N THR A 8 0.08 -7.83 -10.32
CA THR A 8 1.23 -8.15 -11.18
C THR A 8 0.86 -8.33 -12.65
N VAL A 9 -0.41 -8.66 -12.92
CA VAL A 9 -0.95 -8.77 -14.29
C VAL A 9 -1.77 -7.52 -14.61
N PRO A 10 -1.43 -6.76 -15.67
CA PRO A 10 -2.21 -5.61 -16.08
C PRO A 10 -3.63 -6.04 -16.51
N ASN A 11 -4.63 -5.42 -15.90
CA ASN A 11 -6.05 -5.67 -16.20
C ASN A 11 -6.46 -5.11 -17.57
N ARG A 12 -5.82 -4.03 -18.00
CA ARG A 12 -6.06 -3.43 -19.32
C ARG A 12 -5.17 -4.10 -20.37
N THR A 13 -5.78 -4.50 -21.48
CA THR A 13 -5.05 -4.85 -22.69
C THR A 13 -4.56 -3.56 -23.33
N LEU A 14 -3.25 -3.41 -23.51
CA LEU A 14 -2.70 -2.39 -24.40
C LEU A 14 -3.21 -2.66 -25.82
N ASN A 15 -3.48 -1.61 -26.57
CA ASN A 15 -3.81 -1.73 -27.99
C ASN A 15 -2.61 -2.36 -28.71
N VAL A 16 -2.78 -3.55 -29.25
CA VAL A 16 -1.73 -4.26 -29.98
C VAL A 16 -1.75 -3.78 -31.42
N ILE A 17 -0.68 -3.12 -31.86
CA ILE A 17 -0.50 -2.75 -33.26
C ILE A 17 0.07 -3.95 -34.00
N THR A 18 -0.66 -4.45 -35.01
CA THR A 18 -0.20 -5.55 -35.87
C THR A 18 -0.21 -5.15 -37.34
N PRO A 19 0.66 -5.75 -38.18
CA PRO A 19 0.60 -5.57 -39.63
C PRO A 19 -0.77 -5.99 -40.17
N LYS A 20 -1.30 -5.21 -41.12
CA LYS A 20 -2.59 -5.44 -41.78
C LYS A 20 -2.64 -6.87 -42.36
N GLY A 21 -3.57 -7.69 -41.87
CA GLY A 21 -3.79 -9.07 -42.33
C GLY A 21 -3.42 -10.18 -41.34
N LYS A 22 -2.77 -9.87 -40.22
CA LYS A 22 -2.42 -10.86 -39.19
C LYS A 22 -3.56 -11.05 -38.19
N LYS A 23 -4.28 -12.18 -38.30
CA LYS A 23 -5.50 -12.50 -37.50
C LYS A 23 -5.22 -12.98 -36.07
N THR A 24 -3.97 -13.24 -35.71
CA THR A 24 -3.61 -13.81 -34.40
C THR A 24 -2.68 -12.87 -33.64
N ALA A 25 -3.26 -11.99 -32.83
CA ALA A 25 -2.56 -11.31 -31.74
C ALA A 25 -2.87 -12.10 -30.46
N CYS A 26 -2.01 -13.06 -30.11
CA CYS A 26 -2.23 -13.88 -28.92
C CYS A 26 -1.68 -13.16 -27.68
N LYS A 27 -2.52 -13.02 -26.64
CA LYS A 27 -2.11 -12.51 -25.33
C LYS A 27 -1.43 -13.65 -24.57
N ILE A 28 -0.13 -13.53 -24.34
CA ILE A 28 0.56 -14.38 -23.37
C ILE A 28 0.30 -13.75 -22.00
N SER A 29 -0.69 -14.27 -21.26
CA SER A 29 -0.88 -13.89 -19.86
C SER A 29 -0.25 -14.94 -18.95
N SER A 30 0.65 -14.51 -18.08
CA SER A 30 1.24 -15.37 -17.04
C SER A 30 0.15 -15.99 -16.15
N ALA A 31 0.34 -17.25 -15.74
CA ALA A 31 -0.49 -17.94 -14.76
C ALA A 31 -0.41 -17.35 -13.34
N GLU A 32 0.49 -16.39 -13.13
CA GLU A 32 0.61 -15.57 -11.92
C GLU A 32 -0.60 -14.64 -11.67
N ARG A 33 -1.57 -14.68 -12.58
CA ARG A 33 -2.93 -14.13 -12.52
C ARG A 33 -3.63 -14.53 -11.22
N ARG A 34 -3.28 -13.87 -10.10
CA ARG A 34 -3.91 -13.84 -8.75
C ARG A 34 -2.97 -13.33 -7.65
N GLN A 35 -1.68 -13.12 -7.90
CA GLN A 35 -0.80 -12.54 -6.87
C GLN A 35 -0.87 -11.01 -6.93
N THR A 36 -1.67 -10.45 -6.01
CA THR A 36 -1.75 -9.01 -5.75
C THR A 36 -0.76 -8.67 -4.64
N VAL A 37 0.11 -7.71 -4.89
CA VAL A 37 0.97 -7.11 -3.87
C VAL A 37 0.21 -5.94 -3.27
N THR A 38 0.11 -5.87 -1.94
CA THR A 38 -0.56 -4.74 -1.28
C THR A 38 0.45 -3.66 -0.97
N ALA A 39 0.25 -2.46 -1.51
CA ALA A 39 1.01 -1.28 -1.15
C ALA A 39 0.24 -0.47 -0.12
N VAL A 40 0.96 0.01 0.89
CA VAL A 40 0.43 0.82 1.99
C VAL A 40 1.12 2.15 1.91
N CYS A 41 0.33 3.20 1.72
CA CYS A 41 0.83 4.55 1.54
C CYS A 41 0.23 5.48 2.60
N CYS A 42 1.05 6.44 3.04
CA CYS A 42 0.61 7.52 3.90
C CYS A 42 1.20 8.83 3.41
N MET A 43 0.41 9.89 3.52
CA MET A 43 0.75 11.24 3.07
C MET A 43 0.27 12.23 4.11
N SER A 44 1.07 13.27 4.37
CA SER A 44 0.67 14.41 5.19
C SER A 44 -0.18 15.41 4.38
N THR A 45 -0.91 16.28 5.05
CA THR A 45 -1.62 17.40 4.42
C THR A 45 -0.69 18.38 3.70
N THR A 46 0.58 18.44 4.10
CA THR A 46 1.64 19.22 3.43
C THR A 46 2.14 18.58 2.14
N GLY A 47 1.65 17.39 1.78
CA GLY A 47 2.03 16.67 0.57
C GLY A 47 3.32 15.85 0.71
N VAL A 48 3.84 15.67 1.92
CA VAL A 48 5.01 14.82 2.18
C VAL A 48 4.57 13.36 2.17
N PHE A 49 5.20 12.57 1.30
CA PHE A 49 4.99 11.13 1.23
C PHE A 49 5.87 10.40 2.24
N PHE A 50 5.25 9.49 3.00
CA PHE A 50 5.97 8.55 3.83
C PHE A 50 6.44 7.37 2.98
N PRO A 51 7.61 6.77 3.29
CA PRO A 51 8.08 5.60 2.55
C PRO A 51 7.01 4.51 2.53
N ALA A 52 6.70 4.03 1.33
CA ALA A 52 5.65 3.05 1.13
C ALA A 52 6.04 1.71 1.76
N THR A 53 5.03 0.97 2.20
CA THR A 53 5.21 -0.40 2.67
C THR A 53 4.57 -1.36 1.70
N SER A 54 5.27 -2.44 1.35
CA SER A 54 4.79 -3.43 0.39
C SER A 54 4.64 -4.78 1.06
N ILE A 55 3.45 -5.36 0.95
CA ILE A 55 3.09 -6.67 1.49
C ILE A 55 3.01 -7.65 0.33
N ILE A 56 3.92 -8.63 0.31
CA ILE A 56 3.94 -9.66 -0.73
C ILE A 56 3.25 -10.94 -0.22
N PRO A 57 2.33 -11.55 -1.00
CA PRO A 57 1.66 -12.80 -0.66
C PRO A 57 2.62 -14.00 -0.70
N ARG A 58 3.35 -14.28 0.38
CA ARG A 58 4.30 -15.39 0.49
C ARG A 58 4.41 -15.89 1.93
N LYS A 59 4.98 -17.10 2.10
CA LYS A 59 5.36 -17.65 3.41
C LYS A 59 6.81 -17.36 3.81
N ARG A 60 7.67 -17.01 2.84
CA ARG A 60 9.11 -16.84 3.05
C ARG A 60 9.62 -15.58 2.36
N MET A 61 10.46 -14.83 3.08
CA MET A 61 11.17 -13.67 2.57
C MET A 61 12.21 -14.09 1.55
N ASN A 62 12.12 -13.50 0.35
CA ASN A 62 13.17 -13.55 -0.65
C ASN A 62 13.72 -12.13 -0.83
N PRO A 63 14.97 -11.85 -0.41
CA PRO A 63 15.58 -10.54 -0.57
C PRO A 63 15.62 -10.04 -2.01
N LEU A 64 15.63 -10.95 -3.00
CA LEU A 64 15.66 -10.59 -4.42
C LEU A 64 14.40 -9.85 -4.88
N LEU A 65 13.28 -9.98 -4.16
CA LEU A 65 12.04 -9.26 -4.49
C LEU A 65 12.15 -7.75 -4.27
N TYR A 66 13.16 -7.31 -3.52
CA TYR A 66 13.39 -5.92 -3.15
C TYR A 66 14.72 -5.39 -3.65
N LYS A 67 15.36 -6.10 -4.59
CA LYS A 67 16.71 -5.80 -5.07
C LYS A 67 16.85 -4.39 -5.64
N ASP A 68 15.77 -3.84 -6.19
CA ASP A 68 15.73 -2.51 -6.80
C ASP A 68 14.58 -1.66 -6.22
N ALA A 69 14.17 -1.95 -4.98
CA ALA A 69 13.12 -1.18 -4.31
C ALA A 69 13.63 0.21 -3.94
N PRO A 70 12.80 1.27 -4.06
CA PRO A 70 13.21 2.61 -3.65
C PRO A 70 13.58 2.66 -2.16
N ASN A 71 14.56 3.50 -1.86
CA ASN A 71 15.14 3.60 -0.53
C ASN A 71 14.08 3.94 0.51
N GLY A 72 14.05 3.16 1.60
CA GLY A 72 13.13 3.35 2.71
C GLY A 72 11.85 2.53 2.63
N ILE A 73 11.60 1.75 1.57
CA ILE A 73 10.49 0.80 1.55
C ILE A 73 10.62 -0.20 2.71
N LEU A 74 9.51 -0.45 3.39
CA LEU A 74 9.40 -1.54 4.35
C LEU A 74 8.89 -2.80 3.64
N PRO A 75 9.71 -3.85 3.51
CA PRO A 75 9.29 -5.12 2.95
C PRO A 75 8.54 -5.94 4.00
N LEU A 76 7.26 -6.20 3.77
CA LEU A 76 6.43 -7.06 4.61
C LEU A 76 5.95 -8.28 3.82
N ILE A 77 5.67 -9.36 4.56
CA ILE A 77 5.20 -10.61 4.00
C ILE A 77 4.00 -11.10 4.78
N SER A 78 3.00 -11.56 4.04
CA SER A 78 1.78 -12.14 4.57
C SER A 78 1.40 -13.35 3.74
N ASP A 79 0.87 -14.39 4.37
CA ASP A 79 0.39 -15.57 3.67
C ASP A 79 -0.77 -15.23 2.72
N THR A 80 -1.58 -14.22 3.07
CA THR A 80 -2.75 -13.78 2.30
C THR A 80 -2.44 -12.64 1.32
N GLY A 81 -1.30 -11.97 1.48
CA GLY A 81 -0.98 -10.73 0.76
C GLY A 81 -1.65 -9.47 1.32
N TYR A 82 -2.44 -9.60 2.38
CA TYR A 82 -3.11 -8.48 3.06
C TYR A 82 -2.48 -8.18 4.42
N MET A 83 -2.84 -7.02 4.97
CA MET A 83 -2.34 -6.57 6.26
C MET A 83 -2.98 -7.32 7.43
N ASN A 84 -2.13 -7.86 8.30
CA ASN A 84 -2.51 -8.48 9.56
C ASN A 84 -2.20 -7.54 10.74
N SER A 85 -2.80 -7.77 11.91
CA SER A 85 -2.59 -6.93 13.10
C SER A 85 -1.11 -6.83 13.52
N HIS A 86 -0.36 -7.93 13.42
CA HIS A 86 1.09 -7.92 13.72
C HIS A 86 1.88 -7.07 12.72
N LEU A 87 1.58 -7.22 11.42
CA LEU A 87 2.21 -6.44 10.35
C LEU A 87 1.88 -4.95 10.47
N PHE A 88 0.68 -4.63 10.95
CA PHE A 88 0.27 -3.26 11.22
C PHE A 88 1.09 -2.61 12.34
N ILE A 89 1.43 -3.35 13.39
CA ILE A 89 2.31 -2.84 14.46
C ILE A 89 3.72 -2.56 13.91
N ASP A 90 4.26 -3.45 13.08
CA ASP A 90 5.57 -3.22 12.44
C ASP A 90 5.54 -2.02 11.49
N TRP A 91 4.42 -1.83 10.79
CA TRP A 91 4.17 -0.62 10.02
C TRP A 91 4.10 0.63 10.90
N LEU A 92 3.43 0.59 12.06
CA LEU A 92 3.38 1.72 13.00
C LEU A 92 4.77 2.11 13.54
N LYS A 93 5.63 1.13 13.83
CA LYS A 93 7.03 1.40 14.21
C LYS A 93 7.78 2.13 13.09
N HIS A 94 7.60 1.68 11.85
CA HIS A 94 8.17 2.34 10.69
C HIS A 94 7.60 3.76 10.52
N PHE A 95 6.30 3.94 10.72
CA PHE A 95 5.64 5.25 10.67
C PHE A 95 6.26 6.22 11.69
N ILE A 96 6.41 5.83 12.95
CA ILE A 96 7.02 6.68 14.00
C ILE A 96 8.46 7.07 13.64
N LYS A 97 9.24 6.15 13.06
CA LYS A 97 10.62 6.44 12.65
C LYS A 97 10.70 7.61 11.66
N HIS A 98 9.69 7.77 10.82
CA HIS A 98 9.60 8.82 9.82
C HIS A 98 8.82 10.05 10.30
N ALA A 99 7.70 9.86 11.00
CA ALA A 99 6.82 10.93 11.48
C ALA A 99 7.39 11.64 12.72
N LYS A 100 8.15 10.93 13.54
CA LYS A 100 8.76 11.40 14.79
C LYS A 100 7.79 12.23 15.66
N PRO A 101 6.60 11.69 15.99
CA PRO A 101 5.66 12.36 16.87
C PRO A 101 6.30 12.68 18.22
N SER A 102 5.92 13.80 18.81
CA SER A 102 6.35 14.20 20.16
C SER A 102 5.16 14.73 20.96
N ALA A 103 5.35 14.97 22.26
CA ALA A 103 4.30 15.56 23.09
C ALA A 103 3.90 16.98 22.63
N GLU A 104 4.82 17.72 22.01
CA GLU A 104 4.58 19.06 21.47
C GLU A 104 4.02 19.03 20.04
N ASP A 105 4.35 17.98 19.27
CA ASP A 105 3.93 17.79 17.88
C ASP A 105 3.28 16.41 17.72
N SER A 106 2.02 16.32 18.18
CA SER A 106 1.23 15.09 18.08
C SER A 106 0.77 14.85 16.65
N VAL A 107 0.87 13.60 16.18
CA VAL A 107 0.49 13.25 14.81
C VAL A 107 -0.91 12.65 14.78
N LEU A 108 -1.75 13.18 13.89
CA LEU A 108 -3.07 12.61 13.61
C LEU A 108 -2.98 11.61 12.46
N LEU A 109 -3.31 10.34 12.74
CA LEU A 109 -3.37 9.28 11.76
C LEU A 109 -4.83 8.94 11.44
N ILE A 110 -5.22 9.16 10.19
CA ILE A 110 -6.54 8.80 9.66
C ILE A 110 -6.41 7.54 8.81
N ALA A 111 -7.20 6.52 9.16
CA ALA A 111 -7.29 5.26 8.42
C ALA A 111 -8.73 4.74 8.42
N ASP A 112 -9.06 3.86 7.48
CA ASP A 112 -10.35 3.17 7.45
C ASP A 112 -10.45 2.10 8.56
N ASN A 113 -11.68 1.90 9.05
CA ASN A 113 -12.00 0.95 10.12
C ASN A 113 -11.97 -0.50 9.62
N HIS A 114 -10.79 -0.99 9.27
CA HIS A 114 -10.57 -2.41 8.99
C HIS A 114 -10.16 -3.14 10.28
N THR A 115 -10.71 -4.34 10.47
CA THR A 115 -10.55 -5.14 11.70
C THR A 115 -9.09 -5.44 12.05
N SER A 116 -8.19 -5.52 11.08
CA SER A 116 -6.75 -5.71 11.34
C SER A 116 -6.11 -4.52 12.06
N ARG A 117 -6.67 -3.30 11.91
CA ARG A 117 -6.10 -2.05 12.44
C ARG A 117 -6.64 -1.69 13.83
N SER A 118 -7.81 -2.22 14.20
CA SER A 118 -8.47 -1.95 15.50
C SER A 118 -8.01 -2.89 16.62
N SER A 119 -6.82 -3.47 16.52
CA SER A 119 -6.28 -4.36 17.56
C SER A 119 -5.86 -3.56 18.81
N LEU A 120 -6.15 -4.10 19.99
CA LEU A 120 -5.81 -3.45 21.27
C LEU A 120 -4.32 -3.08 21.41
N PRO A 121 -3.36 -3.94 21.00
CA PRO A 121 -1.94 -3.58 21.03
C PRO A 121 -1.60 -2.39 20.13
N ALA A 122 -2.25 -2.26 18.96
CA ALA A 122 -2.01 -1.13 18.06
C ALA A 122 -2.55 0.18 18.63
N VAL A 123 -3.72 0.15 19.28
CA VAL A 123 -4.28 1.34 19.94
C VAL A 123 -3.41 1.80 21.10
N LEU A 124 -2.97 0.88 21.97
CA LEU A 124 -2.06 1.21 23.07
C LEU A 124 -0.74 1.77 22.55
N PHE A 125 -0.18 1.17 21.49
CA PHE A 125 1.05 1.66 20.87
C PHE A 125 0.91 3.08 20.32
N CYS A 126 -0.23 3.42 19.69
CA CYS A 126 -0.48 4.78 19.23
C CYS A 126 -0.58 5.78 20.39
N LEU A 127 -1.27 5.41 21.48
CA LEU A 127 -1.42 6.26 22.66
C LEU A 127 -0.08 6.55 23.34
N GLU A 128 0.77 5.53 23.50
CA GLU A 128 2.11 5.67 24.10
C GLU A 128 3.05 6.56 23.28
N ASN A 129 2.82 6.67 21.97
CA ASN A 129 3.68 7.40 21.04
C ASN A 129 3.07 8.72 20.55
N HIS A 130 2.09 9.28 21.27
CA HIS A 130 1.44 10.57 20.94
C HIS A 130 0.79 10.60 19.54
N ILE A 131 0.29 9.45 19.08
CA ILE A 131 -0.45 9.33 17.83
C ILE A 131 -1.94 9.30 18.15
N THR A 132 -2.68 10.29 17.65
CA THR A 132 -4.14 10.26 17.68
C THR A 132 -4.64 9.46 16.49
N PHE A 133 -5.35 8.35 16.73
CA PHE A 133 -5.88 7.50 15.67
C PHE A 133 -7.37 7.78 15.45
N LEU A 134 -7.74 8.20 14.24
CA LEU A 134 -9.13 8.41 13.85
C LEU A 134 -9.58 7.37 12.82
N PHE A 135 -10.68 6.68 13.16
CA PHE A 135 -11.35 5.77 12.26
C PHE A 135 -12.33 6.54 11.38
N HIS A 136 -12.15 6.47 10.07
CA HIS A 136 -13.14 7.02 9.13
C HIS A 136 -14.37 6.10 9.06
N HIS A 137 -15.56 6.65 9.28
CA HIS A 137 -16.81 5.87 9.24
C HIS A 137 -17.14 5.44 7.80
N MET A 138 -17.37 4.14 7.61
CA MET A 138 -17.45 3.40 6.33
C MET A 138 -18.49 3.95 5.32
N ARG A 139 -19.40 4.87 5.72
CA ARG A 139 -20.41 5.48 4.83
C ARG A 139 -19.90 6.62 3.94
N VAL A 140 -18.65 7.07 4.08
CA VAL A 140 -18.07 8.17 3.28
C VAL A 140 -16.98 7.65 2.33
N MET A 141 -17.26 6.55 1.62
CA MET A 141 -16.41 6.03 0.52
C MET A 141 -16.31 6.98 -0.68
N CYS A 142 -17.23 7.96 -0.80
CA CYS A 142 -17.20 8.91 -1.91
C CYS A 142 -16.00 9.88 -1.84
N TYR A 143 -15.44 10.19 -0.67
CA TYR A 143 -14.36 11.19 -0.57
C TYR A 143 -12.96 10.58 -0.75
N SER A 144 -12.72 9.37 -0.25
CA SER A 144 -11.45 8.65 -0.45
C SER A 144 -11.22 8.26 -1.91
N ARG A 145 -12.28 8.00 -2.67
CA ARG A 145 -12.19 7.78 -4.12
C ARG A 145 -11.77 9.05 -4.86
N TRP A 146 -12.15 10.24 -4.40
CA TRP A 146 -11.68 11.50 -5.01
C TRP A 146 -10.19 11.74 -4.77
N ILE A 147 -9.68 11.48 -3.55
CA ILE A 147 -8.23 11.55 -3.26
C ILE A 147 -7.44 10.53 -4.10
N ASN A 148 -7.97 9.32 -4.28
CA ASN A 148 -7.35 8.28 -5.13
C ASN A 148 -7.41 8.59 -6.64
N VAL A 149 -8.41 9.35 -7.12
CA VAL A 149 -8.60 9.65 -8.56
C VAL A 149 -7.70 10.81 -9.03
N SER A 150 -7.16 11.63 -8.12
CA SER A 150 -6.26 12.73 -8.44
C SER A 150 -4.76 12.36 -8.58
N LEU A 151 -4.37 11.11 -8.35
CA LEU A 151 -2.97 10.67 -8.52
C LEU A 151 -2.84 9.68 -9.68
N PRO A 152 -2.20 10.06 -10.81
CA PRO A 152 -1.91 9.13 -11.89
C PRO A 152 -0.73 8.26 -11.46
N PHE A 153 -1.01 7.17 -10.74
CA PHE A 153 -0.04 6.11 -10.45
C PHE A 153 0.38 5.30 -11.70
N GLU A 154 -0.02 5.70 -12.91
CA GLU A 154 0.37 5.04 -14.17
C GLU A 154 1.74 5.49 -14.76
N SER A 155 2.50 6.37 -14.10
CA SER A 155 3.68 6.98 -14.76
C SER A 155 5.07 6.45 -14.33
N PHE A 156 5.19 5.53 -13.37
CA PHE A 156 6.49 4.99 -12.95
C PHE A 156 6.72 3.55 -13.44
N ILE A 157 6.56 3.36 -14.75
CA ILE A 157 7.25 2.32 -15.52
C ILE A 157 7.79 3.05 -16.76
N LEU A 158 9.13 3.12 -16.86
CA LEU A 158 9.95 3.78 -17.89
C LEU A 158 10.09 5.31 -17.75
N ILE A 159 11.18 5.76 -17.12
CA ILE A 159 12.42 6.31 -17.74
C ILE A 159 13.54 6.17 -16.70
#